data_AF-A0A7W7SSH6-F1
#
_entry.id   AF-A0A7W7SSH6-F1
#
_cell.length_a   1.000
_cell.length_b   1.000
_cell.length_c   1.000
_cell.angle_alpha   90.00
_cell.angle_beta   90.00
_cell.angle_gamma   90.00
#
_symmetry.space_group_name_H-M   'P 1'
#
loop_
_entity.id
_entity.type
_entity.pdbx_description
1 polymer ?
#
loop_
_entity_poly.entity_id
_entity_poly.type
_entity_poly.pdbx_seq_one_letter_code
_entity_poly.pdbx_strand_id
1 'polypeptide(L)'
;MDWFCWAADAGRFAAALHARGYSADLRVPPEIQRDLVRDGVEVSFALIAQDAQGRVVVGGAGPWAGSAYPDGMLTGPTGRLGAVTCPIISPRAQIELKEMYPVWMPERPRRPKDRDDVARLRSVLDGSPASPS
;
A
#
# COMPACT_ATOMS: atom_id res chain seq x y z
N MET A 1 -7.19 -5.83 0.87
CA MET A 1 -7.28 -4.36 0.68
C MET A 1 -6.04 -3.77 1.30
N ASP A 2 -5.35 -2.88 0.58
CA ASP A 2 -3.98 -2.51 0.93
C ASP A 2 -3.93 -1.05 1.40
N TRP A 3 -3.32 -0.84 2.56
CA TRP A 3 -3.16 0.46 3.18
C TRP A 3 -1.69 0.72 3.50
N PHE A 4 -1.35 1.99 3.65
CA PHE A 4 -0.10 2.39 4.29
C PHE A 4 -0.40 2.83 5.73
N CYS A 5 0.46 2.44 6.66
CA CYS A 5 0.36 2.81 8.07
C CYS A 5 1.72 3.25 8.59
N TRP A 6 1.75 4.36 9.34
CA TRP A 6 2.97 4.75 10.05
C TRP A 6 3.38 3.62 11.02
N ALA A 7 4.64 3.20 10.96
CA ALA A 7 5.16 2.11 11.78
C ALA A 7 4.95 2.38 13.29
N ALA A 8 5.07 3.66 13.70
CA ALA A 8 4.81 4.11 15.07
C ALA A 8 3.35 3.90 15.52
N ASP A 9 2.39 3.89 14.58
CA ASP A 9 0.96 3.72 14.84
C ASP A 9 0.47 2.28 14.65
N ALA A 10 1.27 1.41 14.02
CA ALA A 10 0.87 0.08 13.61
C ALA A 10 0.32 -0.78 14.76
N GLY A 11 0.94 -0.69 15.95
CA GLY A 11 0.48 -1.41 17.14
C GLY A 11 -0.90 -0.95 17.61
N ARG A 12 -1.12 0.37 17.69
CA ARG A 12 -2.39 0.96 18.12
C ARG A 12 -3.51 0.63 17.14
N PHE A 13 -3.22 0.72 15.84
CA PHE A 13 -4.19 0.40 14.80
C PHE A 13 -4.56 -1.09 14.79
N ALA A 14 -3.56 -1.99 14.89
CA ALA A 14 -3.81 -3.42 14.97
C ALA A 14 -4.65 -3.79 16.20
N ALA A 15 -4.36 -3.21 17.38
CA ALA A 15 -5.17 -3.43 18.58
C ALA A 15 -6.63 -2.98 18.39
N ALA A 16 -6.85 -1.83 17.73
CA ALA A 16 -8.19 -1.34 17.44
C ALA A 16 -8.98 -2.24 16.47
N LEU A 17 -8.30 -2.87 15.50
CA LEU A 17 -8.92 -3.86 14.62
C LEU A 17 -9.17 -5.19 15.32
N HIS A 18 -8.27 -5.66 16.18
CA HIS A 18 -8.49 -6.86 17.00
C HIS A 18 -9.74 -6.71 17.87
N ALA A 19 -9.92 -5.55 18.51
CA ALA A 19 -11.13 -5.24 19.28
C ALA A 19 -12.44 -5.26 18.43
N ARG A 20 -12.32 -5.24 17.10
CA ARG A 20 -13.44 -5.31 16.14
C ARG A 20 -13.56 -6.68 15.45
N GLY A 21 -12.88 -7.71 15.99
CA GLY A 21 -12.97 -9.09 15.50
C GLY A 21 -12.08 -9.41 14.30
N TYR A 22 -11.09 -8.56 13.99
CA TYR A 22 -10.03 -8.95 13.07
C TYR A 22 -9.00 -9.82 13.79
N SER A 23 -8.42 -10.78 13.08
CA SER A 23 -7.32 -11.61 13.58
C SER A 23 -6.07 -11.36 12.76
N ALA A 24 -4.90 -11.36 13.40
CA ALA A 24 -3.63 -11.30 12.68
C ALA A 24 -3.46 -12.50 11.76
N ASP A 25 -3.04 -12.25 10.53
CA ASP A 25 -2.52 -13.28 9.64
C ASP A 25 -1.03 -13.45 9.89
N LEU A 26 -0.66 -14.63 10.41
CA LEU A 26 0.71 -14.93 10.82
C LEU A 26 1.58 -15.46 9.68
N ARG A 27 1.06 -15.52 8.44
CA ARG A 27 1.85 -15.90 7.25
C ARG A 27 2.95 -14.89 6.95
N VAL A 28 2.77 -13.63 7.34
CA VAL A 28 3.79 -12.59 7.23
C VAL A 28 4.10 -12.04 8.62
N PRO A 29 5.39 -11.98 9.02
CA PRO A 29 5.76 -11.43 10.31
C PRO A 29 5.25 -9.99 10.48
N PRO A 30 4.62 -9.65 11.63
CA PRO A 30 3.98 -8.36 11.83
C PRO A 30 4.96 -7.20 11.62
N GLU A 31 6.21 -7.34 12.06
CA GLU A 31 7.28 -6.36 11.91
C GLU A 31 7.57 -5.98 10.45
N ILE A 32 7.24 -6.83 9.47
CA ILE A 32 7.39 -6.54 8.05
C ILE A 32 6.15 -5.79 7.54
N GLN A 33 4.96 -6.32 7.82
CA GLN A 33 3.66 -5.71 7.50
C GLN A 33 2.59 -6.22 8.46
N ARG A 34 1.49 -5.47 8.63
CA ARG A 34 0.34 -5.96 9.40
C ARG A 34 -0.72 -6.50 8.46
N ASP A 35 -0.83 -7.81 8.38
CA ASP A 35 -1.93 -8.47 7.67
C ASP A 35 -2.96 -8.92 8.68
N LEU A 36 -4.23 -8.56 8.45
CA LEU A 36 -5.34 -8.93 9.30
C LEU A 36 -6.49 -9.49 8.47
N VAL A 37 -7.20 -10.46 9.01
CA VAL A 37 -8.33 -11.11 8.35
C VAL A 37 -9.57 -11.02 9.24
N ARG A 38 -10.71 -10.75 8.59
CA ARG A 38 -12.03 -10.88 9.19
C ARG A 38 -13.00 -11.41 8.15
N ASP A 39 -13.79 -12.43 8.52
CA ASP A 39 -14.82 -13.00 7.65
C ASP A 39 -14.30 -13.39 6.25
N GLY A 40 -13.06 -13.90 6.18
CA GLY A 40 -12.37 -14.28 4.94
C GLY A 40 -11.83 -13.11 4.10
N VAL A 41 -11.99 -11.86 4.57
CA VAL A 41 -11.48 -10.66 3.91
C VAL A 41 -10.17 -10.21 4.56
N GLU A 42 -9.11 -10.14 3.74
CA GLU A 42 -7.79 -9.66 4.15
C GLU A 42 -7.67 -8.14 4.01
N VAL A 43 -7.11 -7.51 5.03
CA VAL A 43 -6.69 -6.11 5.05
C VAL A 43 -5.21 -6.06 5.42
N SER A 44 -4.39 -5.55 4.52
CA SER A 44 -2.94 -5.49 4.64
C SER A 44 -2.48 -4.04 4.85
N PHE A 45 -1.48 -3.86 5.71
CA PHE A 45 -0.87 -2.58 6.02
C PHE A 45 0.64 -2.64 5.80
N ALA A 46 1.08 -2.03 4.69
CA ALA A 46 2.49 -1.73 4.47
C ALA A 46 2.93 -0.65 5.45
N LEU A 47 4.03 -0.92 6.18
CA LEU A 47 4.52 -0.01 7.20
C LEU A 47 5.43 1.05 6.59
N ILE A 48 5.18 2.31 6.91
CA ILE A 48 5.96 3.46 6.45
C ILE A 48 6.59 4.22 7.62
N ALA A 49 7.72 4.85 7.36
CA ALA A 49 8.40 5.75 8.28
C ALA A 49 8.88 7.00 7.52
N GLN A 50 9.41 7.98 8.24
CA GLN A 50 10.15 9.11 7.66
C GLN A 50 11.62 8.98 8.02
N ASP A 51 12.50 9.19 7.04
CA ASP A 51 13.94 9.28 7.29
C ASP A 51 14.34 10.68 7.79
N ALA A 52 15.64 10.88 8.05
CA ALA A 52 16.18 12.15 8.52
C ALA A 52 16.02 13.31 7.52
N GLN A 53 15.75 13.01 6.24
CA GLN A 53 15.50 13.98 5.18
C GLN A 53 13.99 14.22 4.95
N GLY A 54 13.13 13.60 5.76
CA GLY A 54 11.68 13.71 5.65
C GLY A 54 11.07 12.90 4.51
N ARG A 55 11.86 12.04 3.84
CA ARG A 55 11.35 11.15 2.78
C ARG A 55 10.60 10.00 3.40
N VAL A 56 9.57 9.54 2.71
CA VAL A 56 8.82 8.35 3.12
C VAL A 56 9.64 7.12 2.75
N VAL A 57 9.87 6.24 3.73
CA VAL A 57 10.66 5.03 3.58
C VAL A 57 9.89 3.80 4.09
N VAL A 58 10.34 2.61 3.71
CA VAL A 58 9.85 1.34 4.27
C VAL A 58 10.12 1.32 5.76
N GLY A 59 9.04 1.33 6.55
CA GLY A 59 9.07 1.30 8.01
C GLY A 59 8.97 -0.11 8.60
N GLY A 60 8.74 -1.11 7.76
CA GLY A 60 8.78 -2.53 8.14
C GLY A 60 10.19 -3.08 8.14
N ALA A 61 10.40 -4.17 8.89
CA ALA A 61 11.62 -4.95 8.87
C ALA A 61 11.82 -5.69 7.54
N GLY A 62 12.99 -6.31 7.36
CA GLY A 62 13.32 -7.11 6.17
C GLY A 62 14.29 -6.43 5.21
N PRO A 63 14.49 -7.00 4.01
CA PRO A 63 15.57 -6.60 3.11
C PRO A 63 15.41 -5.18 2.52
N TRP A 64 14.18 -4.64 2.55
CA TRP A 64 13.87 -3.32 2.02
C TRP A 64 13.73 -2.24 3.12
N ALA A 65 13.95 -2.58 4.39
CA ALA A 65 13.83 -1.63 5.50
C ALA A 65 14.65 -0.36 5.25
N GLY A 66 14.03 0.81 5.42
CA GLY A 66 14.67 2.11 5.15
C GLY A 66 14.80 2.50 3.68
N SER A 67 14.40 1.65 2.73
CA SER A 67 14.37 2.01 1.31
C SER A 67 13.33 3.11 1.04
N ALA A 68 13.67 4.05 0.17
CA ALA A 68 12.77 5.15 -0.18
C ALA A 68 11.55 4.64 -0.97
N TYR A 69 10.38 5.16 -0.62
CA TYR A 69 9.19 5.13 -1.48
C TYR A 69 9.29 6.21 -2.55
N PRO A 70 8.46 6.12 -3.61
CA PRO A 70 8.39 7.14 -4.65
C PRO A 70 8.16 8.55 -4.09
N ASP A 71 8.82 9.54 -4.68
CA ASP A 71 8.64 10.94 -4.30
C ASP A 71 7.18 11.37 -4.48
N GLY A 72 6.66 12.11 -3.49
CA GLY A 72 5.26 12.55 -3.51
C GLY A 72 4.24 11.40 -3.36
N MET A 73 4.63 10.23 -2.83
CA MET A 73 3.70 9.12 -2.62
C MET A 73 2.47 9.55 -1.81
N LEU A 74 2.65 10.33 -0.74
CA LEU A 74 1.57 10.77 0.13
C LEU A 74 0.90 12.07 -0.32
N THR A 75 1.26 12.63 -1.48
CA THR A 75 0.64 13.85 -2.04
C THR A 75 -0.47 13.55 -3.04
N GLY A 76 -1.01 12.32 -3.00
CA GLY A 76 -2.14 11.93 -3.83
C GLY A 76 -3.43 12.68 -3.46
N PRO A 77 -4.45 12.63 -4.33
CA PRO A 77 -5.73 13.24 -4.03
C PRO A 77 -6.42 12.49 -2.89
N THR A 78 -7.53 13.07 -2.41
CA THR A 78 -8.44 12.33 -1.55
C THR A 78 -9.35 11.45 -2.42
N GLY A 79 -9.36 10.15 -2.14
CA GLY A 79 -10.22 9.17 -2.78
C GLY A 79 -11.51 8.91 -1.99
N ARG A 80 -12.32 7.99 -2.52
CA ARG A 80 -13.58 7.56 -1.91
C ARG A 80 -13.75 6.05 -2.04
N LEU A 81 -14.10 5.39 -0.94
CA LEU A 81 -14.51 4.00 -0.86
C LEU A 81 -15.94 3.96 -0.30
N GLY A 82 -16.94 3.86 -1.19
CA GLY A 82 -18.35 4.00 -0.80
C GLY A 82 -18.62 5.36 -0.17
N ALA A 83 -19.12 5.38 1.07
CA ALA A 83 -19.35 6.62 1.82
C ALA A 83 -18.07 7.21 2.45
N VAL A 84 -16.99 6.43 2.54
CA VAL A 84 -15.76 6.81 3.25
C VAL A 84 -14.85 7.62 2.33
N THR A 85 -14.42 8.78 2.81
CA THR A 85 -13.41 9.62 2.17
C THR A 85 -12.06 9.32 2.82
N CYS A 86 -11.02 9.05 2.02
CA CYS A 86 -9.71 8.68 2.53
C CYS A 86 -8.56 9.22 1.67
N PRO A 87 -7.41 9.58 2.25
CA PRO A 87 -6.19 9.83 1.48
C PRO A 87 -5.82 8.60 0.65
N ILE A 88 -5.42 8.79 -0.60
CA ILE A 88 -4.84 7.74 -1.43
C ILE A 88 -3.45 8.17 -1.88
N ILE A 89 -2.58 7.20 -2.16
CA ILE A 89 -1.27 7.53 -2.71
C ILE A 89 -1.39 8.15 -4.10
N SER A 90 -0.37 8.90 -4.53
CA SER A 90 -0.37 9.49 -5.87
C SER A 90 -0.41 8.40 -6.95
N PRO A 91 -1.14 8.60 -8.06
CA PRO A 91 -1.17 7.61 -9.15
C PRO A 91 0.22 7.31 -9.72
N ARG A 92 1.11 8.31 -9.72
CA ARG A 92 2.52 8.14 -10.10
C ARG A 92 3.23 7.15 -9.19
N ALA A 93 3.10 7.30 -7.86
CA ALA A 93 3.70 6.36 -6.91
C ALA A 93 3.11 4.95 -7.05
N GLN A 94 1.81 4.81 -7.32
CA GLN A 94 1.19 3.50 -7.56
C GLN A 94 1.75 2.80 -8.81
N ILE A 95 2.02 3.55 -9.88
CA ILE A 95 2.67 3.01 -11.09
C ILE A 95 4.08 2.52 -10.75
N GLU A 96 4.89 3.36 -10.11
CA GLU A 96 6.27 3.02 -9.77
C GLU A 96 6.35 1.80 -8.83
N LEU A 97 5.46 1.72 -7.84
CA LEU A 97 5.35 0.56 -6.95
C LEU A 97 5.03 -0.72 -7.71
N LYS A 98 4.10 -0.67 -8.68
CA LYS A 98 3.77 -1.82 -9.53
C LYS A 98 4.92 -2.21 -10.46
N GLU A 99 5.69 -1.22 -10.91
CA GLU A 99 6.87 -1.47 -11.74
C GLU A 99 8.02 -2.08 -10.94
N MET A 100 8.21 -1.65 -9.69
CA MET A 100 9.24 -2.14 -8.77
C MET A 100 8.88 -3.47 -8.10
N TYR A 101 7.60 -3.83 -8.02
CA TYR A 101 7.15 -5.06 -7.34
C TYR A 101 7.92 -6.33 -7.75
N PRO A 102 8.25 -6.61 -9.02
CA PRO A 102 9.04 -7.79 -9.40
C PRO A 102 10.52 -7.71 -8.97
N VAL A 103 11.05 -6.52 -8.75
CA VAL A 103 12.39 -6.33 -8.19
C VAL A 103 12.37 -6.61 -6.69
N TRP A 104 11.31 -6.16 -6.01
CA TRP A 104 11.16 -6.35 -4.56
C TRP A 104 10.74 -7.76 -4.16
N MET A 105 9.96 -8.41 -5.02
CA MET A 105 9.38 -9.73 -4.82
C MET A 105 9.61 -10.58 -6.08
N PRO A 106 10.86 -11.00 -6.38
CA PRO A 106 11.19 -11.73 -7.61
C PRO A 106 10.44 -13.06 -7.74
N GLU A 107 10.10 -13.69 -6.61
CA GLU A 107 9.31 -14.92 -6.54
C GLU A 107 7.82 -14.71 -6.88
N ARG A 108 7.37 -13.45 -7.05
CA ARG A 108 5.98 -13.10 -7.36
C ARG A 108 5.91 -12.39 -8.72
N PRO A 109 5.74 -13.13 -9.83
CA PRO A 109 5.69 -12.53 -11.16
C PRO A 109 4.50 -11.59 -11.31
N ARG A 110 4.64 -10.57 -12.18
CA ARG A 110 3.56 -9.63 -12.50
C ARG A 110 2.33 -10.40 -12.99
N ARG A 111 1.18 -10.10 -12.40
CA ARG A 111 -0.09 -10.67 -12.85
C ARG A 111 -0.61 -9.86 -14.04
N PRO A 112 -1.39 -10.44 -14.97
CA PRO A 112 -2.02 -9.67 -16.04
C PRO A 112 -2.79 -8.43 -15.56
N LYS A 113 -3.44 -8.53 -14.40
CA LYS A 113 -4.10 -7.40 -13.72
C LYS A 113 -3.17 -6.22 -13.45
N ASP A 114 -1.90 -6.45 -13.13
CA ASP A 114 -0.98 -5.37 -12.78
C ASP A 114 -0.66 -4.47 -13.99
N ARG A 115 -0.59 -5.06 -15.20
CA ARG A 115 -0.44 -4.31 -16.45
C ARG A 115 -1.66 -3.43 -16.73
N ASP A 116 -2.85 -4.00 -16.56
CA ASP A 116 -4.10 -3.30 -16.84
C ASP A 116 -4.32 -2.15 -15.84
N ASP A 117 -3.95 -2.35 -14.57
CA ASP A 117 -3.96 -1.29 -13.55
C ASP A 117 -3.01 -0.15 -13.93
N VAL A 118 -1.77 -0.44 -14.37
CA VAL A 118 -0.80 0.57 -14.80
C VAL A 118 -1.33 1.37 -16.00
N ALA A 119 -1.94 0.70 -16.98
CA ALA A 119 -2.52 1.36 -18.14
C ALA A 119 -3.65 2.34 -17.74
N ARG A 120 -4.53 1.93 -16.81
CA ARG A 120 -5.59 2.80 -16.26
C ARG A 120 -5.01 4.01 -15.52
N LEU A 121 -4.00 3.81 -14.69
CA LEU A 121 -3.35 4.89 -13.93
C LEU A 121 -2.67 5.90 -14.86
N ARG A 122 -2.04 5.44 -15.94
CA ARG A 122 -1.45 6.33 -16.96
C ARG A 122 -2.52 7.17 -17.66
N SER A 123 -3.62 6.55 -18.07
CA SER A 123 -4.75 7.27 -18.69
C SER A 123 -5.28 8.40 -17.80
N VAL A 124 -5.40 8.15 -16.48
CA VAL A 124 -5.80 9.17 -15.50
C VAL A 124 -4.80 10.32 -15.42
N LEU A 125 -3.49 10.04 -15.46
CA LEU A 125 -2.45 11.06 -15.45
C LEU A 125 -2.43 11.88 -16.74
N ASP A 126 -2.75 11.26 -17.87
CA ASP A 126 -2.81 11.90 -19.19
C ASP A 126 -4.11 12.69 -19.41
N GLY A 127 -5.02 12.69 -18.41
CA GLY A 127 -6.31 13.38 -18.51
C GLY A 127 -7.31 12.70 -19.46
N SER A 128 -7.03 11.47 -19.89
CA SER A 128 -7.94 10.70 -20.73
C SER A 128 -8.93 9.93 -19.84
N PRO A 129 -10.25 10.05 -20.06
CA PRO A 129 -11.20 9.23 -19.32
C PRO A 129 -10.95 7.76 -19.70
N ALA A 130 -10.67 6.92 -18.69
CA ALA A 130 -10.60 5.48 -18.89
C ALA A 130 -11.97 4.99 -19.40
N SER A 131 -12.03 4.50 -20.64
CA SER A 131 -13.24 3.90 -21.18
C SER A 131 -13.70 2.75 -20.28
N PRO A 132 -14.97 2.72 -19.86
CA PRO A 132 -15.48 1.59 -19.09
C PRO A 132 -15.47 0.32 -19.96
N SER A 133 -15.05 -0.78 -19.35
CA SER A 133 -15.18 -2.14 -19.89
C SER A 133 -16.55 -2.71 -19.57
#